data_AF-L8WNU6-F1
#
_entry.id   AF-L8WNU6-F1
#
_cell.length_a   1.000
_cell.length_b   1.000
_cell.length_c   1.000
_cell.angle_alpha   90.00
_cell.angle_beta   90.00
_cell.angle_gamma   90.00
#
_symmetry.space_group_name_H-M   'P 1'
#
loop_
_entity.id
_entity.type
_entity.pdbx_description
1 polymer ?
#
loop_
_entity_poly.entity_id
_entity_poly.type
_entity_poly.pdbx_seq_one_letter_code
_entity_poly.pdbx_strand_id
1 'polypeptide(L)'
;MPAIVGKPAISCWWPSDRRDGKHVVIRGLGNMYVNQIIPAPLMLPNLHIYQSIRSLHPFICQIRRFKILAIETSADDTGVAIVDGTKILANIVEKQHADHAEFRGIHPQVAIKAHTKNLPLALSKALEESKTQMTSIDGIAFTRGPGMPGCLSVGAITARSLAAQLNKPLVGVHHMMFQQAHALTALYTSQPAPEFPFLTLLVSGGHTLLLLARSRSHFTILATTGDESVGNAFDRVARLLDIPWSNEHSAGASLERFAEQASSSTVSFSIPSPAKLVFSYSGLISAVRSHILKRSDPKMVVKLPDLPPNSSMKHPPTPERELVRERLRLTVAQMSLDERRDIAASFQKAAIGQLEEKLKLGLKQCVRLGVNPGSIVVSGGVASNSYLRSSGNVGGGIRCYFSFSAAPSLHRQVDPNQSMRKL
;
A
#
# COMPACT_ATOMS: atom_id res chain seq x y z
N MET A 1 -25.85 50.03 -9.30
CA MET A 1 -26.92 49.00 -9.13
C MET A 1 -27.81 49.04 -10.36
N PRO A 2 -28.30 47.91 -10.90
CA PRO A 2 -28.44 46.59 -10.29
C PRO A 2 -27.52 45.49 -10.88
N ALA A 3 -27.40 44.42 -10.11
CA ALA A 3 -26.66 43.19 -10.40
C ALA A 3 -27.62 42.09 -10.87
N ILE A 4 -27.15 41.28 -11.82
CA ILE A 4 -27.82 40.09 -12.34
C ILE A 4 -27.43 38.90 -11.46
N VAL A 5 -28.41 38.29 -10.81
CA VAL A 5 -28.28 37.00 -10.12
C VAL A 5 -28.96 35.94 -10.98
N GLY A 6 -28.20 34.93 -11.39
CA GLY A 6 -28.71 33.73 -12.05
C GLY A 6 -27.75 32.57 -11.80
N LYS A 7 -28.00 31.79 -10.73
CA LYS A 7 -27.34 30.50 -10.48
C LYS A 7 -27.84 29.46 -11.48
N PRO A 8 -27.03 28.43 -11.79
CA PRO A 8 -27.53 27.08 -11.91
C PRO A 8 -27.01 26.22 -10.75
N ALA A 9 -27.96 25.59 -10.06
CA ALA A 9 -27.72 24.58 -9.04
C ALA A 9 -27.12 23.31 -9.66
N ILE A 10 -26.09 22.75 -9.02
CA ILE A 10 -25.63 21.38 -9.28
C ILE A 10 -26.26 20.53 -8.18
N SER A 11 -27.34 19.82 -8.53
CA SER A 11 -28.02 18.88 -7.65
C SER A 11 -27.22 17.58 -7.54
N CYS A 12 -27.02 17.15 -6.30
CA CYS A 12 -26.58 15.81 -5.95
C CYS A 12 -27.64 14.78 -6.35
N TRP A 13 -27.24 13.74 -7.07
CA TRP A 13 -27.99 12.48 -7.14
C TRP A 13 -27.05 11.30 -6.96
N TRP A 14 -27.31 10.53 -5.91
CA TRP A 14 -26.73 9.23 -5.59
C TRP A 14 -27.51 8.15 -6.37
N PRO A 15 -26.86 7.03 -6.74
CA PRO A 15 -27.51 5.76 -6.49
C PRO A 15 -26.66 4.90 -5.54
N SER A 16 -27.33 4.48 -4.46
CA SER A 16 -26.96 3.31 -3.69
C SER A 16 -27.12 2.09 -4.60
N ASP A 17 -26.06 1.41 -4.98
CA ASP A 17 -26.20 -0.03 -5.20
C ASP A 17 -24.90 -0.79 -4.93
N ARG A 18 -24.92 -1.47 -3.77
CA ARG A 18 -24.08 -2.63 -3.49
C ARG A 18 -24.80 -3.82 -4.11
N ARG A 19 -24.41 -4.18 -5.33
CA ARG A 19 -24.44 -5.54 -5.90
C ARG A 19 -24.12 -5.40 -7.38
N ASP A 20 -22.91 -5.79 -7.76
CA ASP A 20 -22.58 -6.49 -9.00
C ASP A 20 -21.07 -6.42 -9.25
N GLY A 21 -20.47 -7.60 -9.45
CA GLY A 21 -19.05 -7.79 -9.74
C GLY A 21 -18.65 -7.25 -11.12
N LYS A 22 -18.68 -5.93 -11.32
CA LYS A 22 -18.22 -5.28 -12.55
C LYS A 22 -16.79 -4.77 -12.38
N HIS A 23 -15.96 -5.14 -13.35
CA HIS A 23 -14.58 -4.72 -13.51
C HIS A 23 -14.40 -3.21 -13.28
N VAL A 24 -13.65 -2.84 -12.25
CA VAL A 24 -13.24 -1.44 -12.04
C VAL A 24 -12.10 -1.13 -13.00
N VAL A 25 -12.42 -0.58 -14.16
CA VAL A 25 -11.44 -0.04 -15.11
C VAL A 25 -11.06 1.36 -14.65
N ILE A 26 -9.88 1.49 -14.02
CA ILE A 26 -9.33 2.81 -13.65
C ILE A 26 -8.54 3.33 -14.85
N ARG A 27 -9.11 4.32 -15.58
CA ARG A 27 -8.41 5.02 -16.66
C ARG A 27 -7.49 6.08 -16.07
N GLY A 28 -6.17 5.90 -16.21
CA GLY A 28 -5.23 7.00 -16.07
C GLY A 28 -5.48 8.06 -17.15
N LEU A 29 -5.46 9.33 -16.77
CA LEU A 29 -5.57 10.46 -17.69
C LEU A 29 -4.53 10.30 -18.81
N GLY A 30 -5.01 10.09 -20.03
CA GLY A 30 -4.18 10.13 -21.24
C GLY A 30 -3.62 11.53 -21.44
N ASN A 31 -2.51 11.61 -22.17
CA ASN A 31 -1.87 12.84 -22.59
C ASN A 31 -2.92 13.85 -23.07
N MET A 32 -3.21 14.87 -22.28
CA MET A 32 -3.95 16.04 -22.74
C MET A 32 -3.02 16.87 -23.61
N TYR A 33 -3.04 16.61 -24.91
CA TYR A 33 -2.67 17.62 -25.89
C TYR A 33 -3.76 18.69 -25.85
N VAL A 34 -3.45 19.84 -25.25
CA VAL A 34 -4.30 21.03 -25.34
C VAL A 34 -4.10 21.61 -26.74
N ASN A 35 -4.90 21.16 -27.71
CA ASN A 35 -5.11 21.92 -28.94
C ASN A 35 -6.03 23.09 -28.58
N GLN A 36 -5.46 24.28 -28.36
CA GLN A 36 -6.22 25.51 -28.37
C GLN A 36 -6.77 25.73 -29.78
N ILE A 37 -8.09 25.62 -29.91
CA ILE A 37 -8.84 26.09 -31.06
C ILE A 37 -8.82 27.62 -31.00
N ILE A 38 -8.05 28.25 -31.89
CA ILE A 38 -8.07 29.70 -32.12
C ILE A 38 -9.25 30.00 -33.05
N PRO A 39 -10.21 30.88 -32.70
CA PRO A 39 -11.21 31.32 -33.67
C PRO A 39 -10.58 32.27 -34.69
N ALA A 40 -10.91 32.05 -35.97
CA ALA A 40 -10.41 32.80 -37.12
C ALA A 40 -10.71 34.31 -37.01
N PRO A 41 -9.79 35.21 -37.44
CA PRO A 41 -10.08 36.64 -37.51
C PRO A 41 -10.85 36.98 -38.79
N LEU A 42 -11.91 37.78 -38.64
CA LEU A 42 -12.61 38.44 -39.73
C LEU A 42 -11.67 39.40 -40.48
N MET A 43 -11.66 39.26 -41.81
CA MET A 43 -10.99 40.13 -42.78
C MET A 43 -11.66 41.53 -42.83
N LEU A 44 -10.86 42.58 -42.68
CA LEU A 44 -11.13 43.91 -43.23
C LEU A 44 -9.82 44.46 -43.85
N PRO A 45 -9.86 45.08 -45.05
CA PRO A 45 -8.65 45.46 -45.76
C PRO A 45 -8.19 46.91 -45.47
N ASN A 46 -6.88 47.11 -45.62
CA ASN A 46 -6.14 48.35 -45.91
C ASN A 46 -5.99 49.40 -44.79
N LEU A 47 -4.77 49.51 -44.24
CA LEU A 47 -3.96 50.72 -44.41
C LEU A 47 -2.48 50.47 -44.09
N HIS A 48 -1.64 51.23 -44.80
CA HIS A 48 -0.20 51.12 -45.00
C HIS A 48 0.69 51.49 -43.79
N ILE A 49 1.86 50.85 -43.76
CA ILE A 49 3.19 51.33 -43.30
C ILE A 49 3.35 51.63 -41.80
N TYR A 50 4.16 50.79 -41.13
CA TYR A 50 5.40 51.24 -40.48
C TYR A 50 6.33 50.05 -40.27
N GLN A 51 7.46 50.06 -40.97
CA GLN A 51 8.60 49.20 -40.69
C GLN A 51 9.15 49.57 -39.31
N SER A 52 9.18 48.61 -38.40
CA SER A 52 9.99 48.69 -37.19
C SER A 52 10.45 47.29 -36.83
N ILE A 53 11.76 47.10 -37.00
CA ILE A 53 12.53 45.90 -36.71
C ILE A 53 12.22 45.46 -35.27
N ARG A 54 11.39 44.41 -35.11
CA ARG A 54 11.33 43.64 -33.87
C ARG A 54 12.27 42.47 -34.02
N SER A 55 13.33 42.52 -33.23
CA SER A 55 14.28 41.45 -33.02
C SER A 55 13.57 40.10 -32.88
N LEU A 56 13.89 39.18 -33.78
CA LEU A 56 13.62 37.76 -33.62
C LEU A 56 14.50 37.27 -32.48
N HIS A 57 14.05 37.42 -31.23
CA HIS A 57 14.54 36.56 -30.18
C HIS A 57 14.07 35.13 -30.50
N PRO A 58 14.99 34.16 -30.64
CA PRO A 58 14.57 32.78 -30.79
C PRO A 58 13.78 32.43 -29.53
N PHE A 59 12.52 32.04 -29.70
CA PHE A 59 11.75 31.38 -28.65
C PHE A 59 12.47 30.07 -28.35
N ILE A 60 13.47 30.13 -27.48
CA ILE A 60 13.95 28.97 -26.74
C ILE A 60 12.76 28.59 -25.87
N CYS A 61 11.95 27.66 -26.36
CA CYS A 61 10.96 26.98 -25.55
C CYS A 61 11.75 26.15 -24.53
N GLN A 62 12.18 26.80 -23.44
CA GLN A 62 12.67 26.09 -22.27
C GLN A 62 11.50 25.24 -21.80
N ILE A 63 11.61 23.92 -22.01
CA ILE A 63 10.69 22.95 -21.43
C ILE A 63 10.85 23.07 -19.92
N ARG A 64 10.02 23.94 -19.31
CA ARG A 64 10.02 24.12 -17.87
C ARG A 64 9.48 22.82 -17.27
N ARG A 65 10.28 22.21 -16.40
CA ARG A 65 9.87 21.01 -15.69
C ARG A 65 8.72 21.36 -14.74
N PHE A 66 7.72 20.48 -14.72
CA PHE A 66 6.46 20.69 -14.01
C PHE A 66 6.65 20.38 -12.53
N LYS A 67 6.43 21.39 -11.66
CA LYS A 67 6.57 21.23 -10.21
C LYS A 67 5.26 20.86 -9.54
N ILE A 68 5.25 19.75 -8.83
CA ILE A 68 4.06 19.21 -8.16
C ILE A 68 4.25 19.26 -6.65
N LEU A 69 3.27 19.82 -5.95
CA LEU A 69 3.08 19.66 -4.52
C LEU A 69 2.20 18.44 -4.27
N ALA A 70 2.68 17.43 -3.54
CA ALA A 70 1.94 16.22 -3.21
C ALA A 70 1.62 16.16 -1.71
N ILE A 71 0.37 15.81 -1.37
CA ILE A 71 -0.15 15.70 0.01
C ILE A 71 -0.67 14.29 0.26
N GLU A 72 -0.20 13.65 1.34
CA GLU A 72 -0.59 12.30 1.78
C GLU A 72 -1.12 12.33 3.22
N THR A 73 -2.38 11.91 3.41
CA THR A 73 -3.09 11.90 4.71
C THR A 73 -4.07 10.72 4.84
N SER A 74 -3.76 9.59 4.20
CA SER A 74 -4.66 8.41 4.22
C SER A 74 -4.71 7.66 5.55
N ALA A 75 -3.60 7.62 6.29
CA ALA A 75 -3.38 6.77 7.46
C ALA A 75 -3.02 7.59 8.72
N ASP A 76 -1.89 7.29 9.35
CA ASP A 76 -1.39 7.89 10.60
C ASP A 76 -0.14 8.75 10.44
N ASP A 77 0.42 8.85 9.23
CA ASP A 77 1.56 9.72 8.96
C ASP A 77 1.12 10.88 8.04
N THR A 78 1.58 12.10 8.33
CA THR A 78 1.31 13.26 7.48
C THR A 78 2.48 13.46 6.51
N GLY A 79 2.22 13.32 5.22
CA GLY A 79 3.23 13.46 4.17
C GLY A 79 3.03 14.71 3.31
N VAL A 80 4.10 15.45 3.06
CA VAL A 80 4.14 16.50 2.04
C VAL A 80 5.43 16.39 1.24
N ALA A 81 5.32 16.37 -0.09
CA ALA A 81 6.48 16.31 -0.98
C ALA A 81 6.38 17.35 -2.10
N ILE A 82 7.53 17.84 -2.55
CA ILE A 82 7.64 18.70 -3.73
C ILE A 82 8.53 18.00 -4.75
N VAL A 83 8.02 17.82 -5.96
CA VAL A 83 8.67 17.09 -7.04
C VAL A 83 8.80 17.98 -8.27
N ASP A 84 9.96 17.99 -8.91
CA ASP A 84 10.25 18.71 -10.14
C ASP A 84 10.55 17.72 -11.27
N GLY A 85 9.53 17.44 -12.10
CA GLY A 85 9.57 16.36 -13.09
C GLY A 85 9.77 14.99 -12.43
N THR A 86 10.98 14.44 -12.48
CA THR A 86 11.35 13.16 -11.86
C THR A 86 12.19 13.31 -10.58
N LYS A 87 12.59 14.54 -10.24
CA LYS A 87 13.45 14.80 -9.07
C LYS A 87 12.60 15.17 -7.86
N ILE A 88 12.81 14.49 -6.75
CA ILE A 88 12.22 14.87 -5.45
C ILE A 88 13.05 16.03 -4.88
N LEU A 89 12.41 17.18 -4.63
CA LEU A 89 13.04 18.36 -4.05
C LEU A 89 12.91 18.40 -2.52
N ALA A 90 11.80 17.91 -1.99
CA ALA A 90 11.57 17.74 -0.56
C ALA A 90 10.57 16.58 -0.34
N ASN A 91 10.74 15.85 0.77
CA ASN A 91 9.82 14.78 1.17
C ASN A 91 9.74 14.72 2.69
N ILE A 92 8.75 15.40 3.25
CA ILE A 92 8.53 15.51 4.69
C ILE A 92 7.50 14.47 5.12
N VAL A 93 7.85 13.64 6.11
CA VAL A 93 6.94 12.68 6.74
C VAL A 93 6.94 12.94 8.24
N GLU A 94 5.83 13.48 8.74
CA GLU A 94 5.60 13.69 10.16
C GLU A 94 4.93 12.46 10.75
N LYS A 95 5.69 11.68 11.51
CA LYS A 95 5.21 10.45 12.14
C LYS A 95 4.36 10.74 13.38
N GLN A 96 3.25 10.02 13.55
CA GLN A 96 2.33 10.21 14.68
C GLN A 96 2.30 9.02 15.65
N HIS A 97 3.32 8.15 15.60
CA HIS A 97 3.36 6.91 16.39
C HIS A 97 3.24 7.17 17.90
N ALA A 98 3.84 8.25 18.41
CA ALA A 98 3.77 8.64 19.82
C ALA A 98 2.34 9.02 20.25
N ASP A 99 1.60 9.73 19.40
CA ASP A 99 0.22 10.15 19.66
C ASP A 99 -0.75 8.95 19.70
N HIS A 100 -0.37 7.85 19.04
CA HIS A 100 -1.15 6.61 18.98
C HIS A 100 -0.73 5.54 20.01
N ALA A 101 0.42 5.73 20.68
CA ALA A 101 0.98 4.74 21.60
C ALA A 101 0.04 4.40 22.75
N GLU A 102 -0.66 5.40 23.30
CA GLU A 102 -1.64 5.24 24.38
C GLU A 102 -2.82 4.35 23.97
N PHE A 103 -3.21 4.40 22.70
CA PHE A 103 -4.36 3.67 22.16
C PHE A 103 -4.01 2.26 21.67
N ARG A 104 -2.72 1.87 21.74
CA ARG A 104 -2.20 0.57 21.27
C ARG A 104 -2.63 0.25 19.82
N GLY A 105 -2.70 1.29 18.98
CA GLY A 105 -3.14 1.21 17.59
C GLY A 105 -3.54 2.58 17.05
N ILE A 106 -3.77 2.66 15.73
CA ILE A 106 -4.17 3.91 15.07
C ILE A 106 -5.59 4.29 15.50
N HIS A 107 -5.71 5.38 16.25
CA HIS A 107 -7.00 5.91 16.70
C HIS A 107 -7.50 7.00 15.72
N PRO A 108 -8.62 6.80 15.00
CA PRO A 108 -9.01 7.70 13.90
C PRO A 108 -9.16 9.16 14.29
N GLN A 109 -9.76 9.47 15.44
CA GLN A 109 -9.94 10.86 15.87
C GLN A 109 -8.63 11.56 16.24
N VAL A 110 -7.64 10.79 16.71
CA VAL A 110 -6.32 11.33 17.06
C VAL A 110 -5.56 11.62 15.77
N ALA A 111 -5.61 10.70 14.79
CA ALA A 111 -4.99 10.87 13.48
C ALA A 111 -5.56 12.11 12.75
N ILE A 112 -6.88 12.31 12.75
CA ILE A 112 -7.51 13.50 12.13
C ILE A 112 -6.98 14.80 12.75
N LYS A 113 -6.92 14.87 14.08
CA LYS A 113 -6.41 16.05 14.81
C LYS A 113 -4.93 16.27 14.50
N ALA A 114 -4.15 15.19 14.50
CA ALA A 114 -2.73 15.24 14.23
C ALA A 114 -2.44 15.66 12.78
N HIS A 115 -3.19 15.19 11.77
CA HIS A 115 -3.07 15.71 10.39
C HIS A 115 -3.39 17.19 10.31
N THR A 116 -4.45 17.65 10.99
CA THR A 116 -4.84 19.06 10.97
C THR A 116 -3.74 19.95 11.55
N LYS A 117 -3.05 19.47 12.59
CA LYS A 117 -1.91 20.14 13.22
C LYS A 117 -0.63 20.07 12.37
N ASN A 118 -0.30 18.89 11.86
CA ASN A 118 1.01 18.62 11.25
C ASN A 118 1.09 19.08 9.81
N LEU A 119 -0.02 19.11 9.07
CA LEU A 119 0.00 19.37 7.64
C LEU A 119 0.46 20.79 7.26
N PRO A 120 0.05 21.87 7.95
CA PRO A 120 0.63 23.19 7.74
C PRO A 120 2.14 23.23 8.05
N LEU A 121 2.58 22.53 9.10
CA LEU A 121 4.00 22.47 9.48
C LEU A 121 4.83 21.73 8.45
N ALA A 122 4.36 20.57 7.99
CA ALA A 122 5.00 19.77 6.95
C ALA A 122 5.07 20.54 5.62
N LEU A 123 4.04 21.31 5.29
CA LEU A 123 4.02 22.17 4.11
C LEU A 123 5.08 23.27 4.18
N SER A 124 5.19 23.99 5.30
CA SER A 124 6.21 25.01 5.50
C SER A 124 7.63 24.40 5.40
N LYS A 125 7.87 23.28 6.08
CA LYS A 125 9.14 22.56 6.00
C LYS A 125 9.49 22.13 4.58
N ALA A 126 8.51 21.61 3.82
CA ALA A 126 8.73 21.19 2.45
C ALA A 126 9.12 22.37 1.53
N LEU A 127 8.50 23.54 1.70
CA LEU A 127 8.85 24.75 0.93
C LEU A 127 10.26 25.25 1.28
N GLU A 128 10.63 25.22 2.56
CA GLU A 128 11.96 25.59 3.03
C GLU A 128 13.05 24.64 2.48
N GLU A 129 12.85 23.33 2.62
CA GLU A 129 13.81 22.30 2.16
C GLU A 129 13.97 22.32 0.64
N SER A 130 12.86 22.46 -0.10
CA SER A 130 12.89 22.55 -1.57
C SER A 130 13.32 23.92 -2.09
N LYS A 131 13.51 24.92 -1.22
CA LYS A 131 13.78 26.33 -1.56
C LYS A 131 12.84 26.87 -2.64
N THR A 132 11.58 26.46 -2.58
CA THR A 132 10.58 26.73 -3.61
C THR A 132 9.49 27.63 -3.04
N GLN A 133 9.07 28.63 -3.80
CA GLN A 133 7.94 29.46 -3.42
C GLN A 133 6.63 28.79 -3.82
N MET A 134 5.59 28.95 -2.99
CA MET A 134 4.27 28.35 -3.25
C MET A 134 3.68 28.75 -4.62
N THR A 135 3.94 29.98 -5.08
CA THR A 135 3.48 30.50 -6.38
C THR A 135 4.13 29.79 -7.59
N SER A 136 5.31 29.22 -7.39
CA SER A 136 6.08 28.52 -8.43
C SER A 136 5.68 27.06 -8.63
N ILE A 137 4.78 26.54 -7.79
CA ILE A 137 4.16 25.23 -7.98
C ILE A 137 3.23 25.26 -9.19
N ASP A 138 3.31 24.24 -10.03
CA ASP A 138 2.52 24.13 -11.27
C ASP A 138 1.26 23.31 -11.09
N GLY A 139 1.23 22.39 -10.12
CA GLY A 139 0.06 21.59 -9.79
C GLY A 139 0.09 21.01 -8.40
N ILE A 140 -1.09 20.66 -7.90
CA ILE A 140 -1.28 20.08 -6.57
C ILE A 140 -1.87 18.69 -6.71
N ALA A 141 -1.23 17.70 -6.11
CA ALA A 141 -1.70 16.33 -6.01
C ALA A 141 -2.05 16.03 -4.55
N PHE A 142 -3.14 15.31 -4.32
CA PHE A 142 -3.51 14.88 -2.98
C PHE A 142 -4.11 13.49 -3.00
N THR A 143 -3.98 12.79 -1.89
CA THR A 143 -4.55 11.46 -1.76
C THR A 143 -6.07 11.51 -1.60
N ARG A 144 -6.79 11.02 -2.62
CA ARG A 144 -8.25 10.90 -2.66
C ARG A 144 -8.76 9.69 -1.88
N GLY A 145 -7.94 8.65 -1.72
CA GLY A 145 -8.29 7.42 -1.00
C GLY A 145 -7.90 6.15 -1.78
N PRO A 146 -8.02 4.95 -1.19
CA PRO A 146 -8.62 4.64 0.12
C PRO A 146 -7.78 5.11 1.31
N GLY A 147 -8.39 5.15 2.48
CA GLY A 147 -7.82 5.67 3.71
C GLY A 147 -8.93 6.02 4.70
N MET A 148 -8.57 6.47 5.89
CA MET A 148 -9.54 6.92 6.88
C MET A 148 -10.28 8.17 6.37
N PRO A 149 -11.62 8.15 6.22
CA PRO A 149 -12.35 9.24 5.57
C PRO A 149 -12.12 10.62 6.20
N GLY A 150 -11.99 10.67 7.53
CA GLY A 150 -11.67 11.92 8.23
C GLY A 150 -10.27 12.43 7.90
N CYS A 151 -9.25 11.57 7.88
CA CYS A 151 -7.88 11.94 7.55
C CYS A 151 -7.74 12.37 6.08
N LEU A 152 -8.37 11.64 5.16
CA LEU A 152 -8.44 12.01 3.74
C LEU A 152 -9.12 13.37 3.52
N SER A 153 -10.13 13.68 4.33
CA SER A 153 -10.84 14.96 4.23
C SER A 153 -9.93 16.14 4.57
N VAL A 154 -9.03 16.01 5.55
CA VAL A 154 -8.06 17.05 5.90
C VAL A 154 -7.17 17.38 4.70
N GLY A 155 -6.51 16.37 4.11
CA GLY A 155 -5.66 16.57 2.94
C GLY A 155 -6.43 17.13 1.73
N ALA A 156 -7.64 16.61 1.48
CA ALA A 156 -8.47 17.05 0.36
C ALA A 156 -8.98 18.49 0.51
N ILE A 157 -9.31 18.95 1.73
CA ILE A 157 -9.69 20.33 1.99
C ILE A 157 -8.48 21.24 1.73
N THR A 158 -7.32 20.93 2.31
CA THR A 158 -6.13 21.75 2.12
C THR A 158 -5.71 21.85 0.67
N ALA A 159 -5.67 20.73 -0.05
CA ALA A 159 -5.28 20.71 -1.46
C ALA A 159 -6.25 21.53 -2.33
N ARG A 160 -7.56 21.41 -2.08
CA ARG A 160 -8.58 22.21 -2.79
C ARG A 160 -8.47 23.70 -2.49
N SER A 161 -8.26 24.06 -1.22
CA SER A 161 -8.07 25.46 -0.83
C SER A 161 -6.84 26.08 -1.48
N LEU A 162 -5.71 25.37 -1.48
CA LEU A 162 -4.48 25.83 -2.13
C LEU A 162 -4.64 25.93 -3.65
N ALA A 163 -5.27 24.94 -4.29
CA ALA A 163 -5.49 24.96 -5.74
C ALA A 163 -6.40 26.10 -6.17
N ALA A 164 -7.47 26.36 -5.39
CA ALA A 164 -8.39 27.46 -5.62
C ALA A 164 -7.69 28.82 -5.43
N GLN A 165 -6.89 28.98 -4.37
CA GLN A 165 -6.16 30.22 -4.08
C GLN A 165 -5.09 30.54 -5.12
N LEU A 166 -4.35 29.52 -5.58
CA LEU A 166 -3.23 29.69 -6.52
C LEU A 166 -3.65 29.59 -7.99
N ASN A 167 -4.93 29.28 -8.24
CA ASN A 167 -5.46 28.95 -9.56
C ASN A 167 -4.62 27.88 -10.29
N LYS A 168 -4.34 26.77 -9.59
CA LYS A 168 -3.51 25.67 -10.09
C LYS A 168 -4.32 24.40 -10.31
N PRO A 169 -3.95 23.56 -11.29
CA PRO A 169 -4.58 22.25 -11.47
C PRO A 169 -4.45 21.39 -10.21
N LEU A 170 -5.54 20.69 -9.89
CA LEU A 170 -5.64 19.78 -8.75
C LEU A 170 -5.89 18.35 -9.26
N VAL A 171 -5.10 17.40 -8.76
CA VAL A 171 -5.23 15.99 -9.10
C VAL A 171 -5.49 15.17 -7.85
N GLY A 172 -6.64 14.50 -7.81
CA GLY A 172 -6.95 13.50 -6.80
C GLY A 172 -6.27 12.18 -7.14
N VAL A 173 -5.25 11.82 -6.39
CA VAL A 173 -4.48 10.59 -6.56
C VAL A 173 -5.12 9.51 -5.71
N HIS A 174 -5.44 8.37 -6.31
CA HIS A 174 -5.88 7.22 -5.53
C HIS A 174 -4.70 6.79 -4.63
N HIS A 175 -4.87 6.66 -3.32
CA HIS A 175 -3.82 6.25 -2.36
C HIS A 175 -3.13 4.96 -2.82
N MET A 176 -3.91 4.05 -3.42
CA MET A 176 -3.39 2.80 -3.96
C MET A 176 -2.63 2.98 -5.28
N MET A 177 -2.43 4.20 -5.76
CA MET A 177 -1.36 4.50 -6.71
C MET A 177 0.01 4.16 -6.11
N PHE A 178 0.13 4.05 -4.77
CA PHE A 178 1.26 3.41 -4.10
C PHE A 178 1.39 1.90 -4.45
N GLN A 179 0.28 1.19 -4.66
CA GLN A 179 0.29 -0.20 -5.15
C GLN A 179 0.76 -0.29 -6.61
N GLN A 180 0.36 0.69 -7.43
CA GLN A 180 0.85 0.82 -8.80
C GLN A 180 2.34 1.16 -8.81
N ALA A 181 2.81 2.06 -7.93
CA ALA A 181 4.22 2.40 -7.79
C ALA A 181 5.06 1.19 -7.32
N HIS A 182 4.58 0.38 -6.37
CA HIS A 182 5.24 -0.86 -5.96
C HIS A 182 5.23 -1.93 -7.06
N ALA A 183 4.15 -2.06 -7.83
CA ALA A 183 4.08 -2.94 -9.00
C ALA A 183 5.05 -2.50 -10.11
N LEU A 184 5.18 -1.19 -10.32
CA LEU A 184 6.09 -0.58 -11.28
C LEU A 184 7.54 -0.53 -10.78
N THR A 185 7.80 -0.73 -9.48
CA THR A 185 9.17 -0.67 -8.93
C THR A 185 10.08 -1.67 -9.64
N ALA A 186 9.57 -2.86 -9.97
CA ALA A 186 10.33 -3.87 -10.70
C ALA A 186 10.78 -3.40 -12.10
N LEU A 187 10.07 -2.46 -12.73
CA LEU A 187 10.52 -1.85 -14.00
C LEU A 187 11.81 -1.03 -13.85
N TYR A 188 12.07 -0.54 -12.65
CA TYR A 188 13.21 0.33 -12.35
C TYR A 188 14.32 -0.40 -11.59
N THR A 189 13.98 -1.44 -10.82
CA THR A 189 14.93 -2.15 -9.93
C THR A 189 15.45 -3.47 -10.49
N SER A 190 14.77 -4.07 -11.48
CA SER A 190 15.17 -5.36 -12.05
C SER A 190 15.82 -5.19 -13.43
N GLN A 191 16.90 -5.94 -13.66
CA GLN A 191 17.62 -6.01 -14.95
C GLN A 191 17.65 -7.49 -15.40
N PRO A 192 17.03 -7.87 -16.53
CA PRO A 192 16.21 -7.05 -17.43
C PRO A 192 14.83 -6.72 -16.85
N ALA A 193 14.32 -5.53 -17.13
CA ALA A 193 13.01 -5.09 -16.65
C ALA A 193 11.87 -5.97 -17.19
N PRO A 194 10.79 -6.21 -16.41
CA PRO A 194 9.62 -6.94 -16.89
C PRO A 194 8.90 -6.15 -18.00
N GLU A 195 8.51 -6.84 -19.06
CA GLU A 195 7.69 -6.24 -20.13
C GLU A 195 6.20 -6.35 -19.82
N PHE A 196 5.42 -5.38 -20.31
CA PHE A 196 3.97 -5.43 -20.23
C PHE A 196 3.41 -6.40 -21.28
N PRO A 197 2.32 -7.13 -20.99
CA PRO A 197 1.62 -7.20 -19.71
C PRO A 197 2.32 -8.15 -18.71
N PHE A 198 2.31 -7.81 -17.42
CA PHE A 198 2.82 -8.66 -16.35
C PHE A 198 1.85 -8.72 -15.17
N LEU A 199 1.94 -9.80 -14.39
CA LEU A 199 1.12 -10.01 -13.21
C LEU A 199 1.91 -9.62 -11.96
N THR A 200 1.32 -8.87 -11.04
CA THR A 200 1.95 -8.45 -9.79
C THR A 200 1.26 -9.04 -8.58
N LEU A 201 2.02 -9.70 -7.71
CA LEU A 201 1.62 -10.12 -6.38
C LEU A 201 2.27 -9.18 -5.35
N LEU A 202 1.50 -8.24 -4.77
CA LEU A 202 1.99 -7.35 -3.72
C LEU A 202 1.62 -7.94 -2.35
N VAL A 203 2.64 -8.29 -1.58
CA VAL A 203 2.55 -8.93 -0.26
C VAL A 203 3.39 -8.14 0.76
N SER A 204 2.73 -7.31 1.56
CA SER A 204 3.34 -6.49 2.61
C SER A 204 2.60 -6.65 3.95
N GLY A 205 3.09 -5.98 5.00
CA GLY A 205 2.41 -5.91 6.29
C GLY A 205 0.99 -5.35 6.22
N GLY A 206 0.67 -4.49 5.25
CA GLY A 206 -0.66 -3.89 5.08
C GLY A 206 -1.45 -4.39 3.87
N HIS A 207 -0.82 -5.12 2.96
CA HIS A 207 -1.41 -5.41 1.66
C HIS A 207 -1.23 -6.85 1.23
N THR A 208 -2.28 -7.43 0.64
CA THR A 208 -2.21 -8.69 -0.08
C THR A 208 -3.14 -8.62 -1.27
N LEU A 209 -2.56 -8.47 -2.46
CA LEU A 209 -3.30 -8.26 -3.69
C LEU A 209 -2.60 -8.87 -4.89
N LEU A 210 -3.42 -9.21 -5.88
CA LEU A 210 -3.01 -9.71 -7.16
C LEU A 210 -3.55 -8.77 -8.24
N LEU A 211 -2.64 -8.22 -9.05
CA LEU A 211 -2.94 -7.13 -9.97
C LEU A 211 -2.29 -7.39 -11.33
N LEU A 212 -3.07 -7.29 -12.40
CA LEU A 212 -2.60 -7.37 -13.77
C LEU A 212 -2.20 -5.97 -14.25
N ALA A 213 -0.94 -5.78 -14.58
CA ALA A 213 -0.42 -4.57 -15.19
C ALA A 213 -0.39 -4.72 -16.72
N ARG A 214 -1.21 -3.95 -17.43
CA ARG A 214 -1.25 -3.95 -18.91
C ARG A 214 -0.42 -2.80 -19.51
N SER A 215 -0.27 -1.70 -18.78
CA SER A 215 0.59 -0.58 -19.14
C SER A 215 0.95 0.20 -17.87
N ARG A 216 1.77 1.25 -18.02
CA ARG A 216 2.11 2.18 -16.92
C ARG A 216 0.91 2.87 -16.26
N SER A 217 -0.22 2.95 -16.98
CA SER A 217 -1.43 3.66 -16.53
C SER A 217 -2.66 2.76 -16.42
N HIS A 218 -2.55 1.48 -16.82
CA HIS A 218 -3.67 0.56 -16.86
C HIS A 218 -3.39 -0.70 -16.06
N PHE A 219 -4.11 -0.82 -14.95
CA PHE A 219 -4.01 -1.94 -14.01
C PHE A 219 -5.39 -2.51 -13.73
N THR A 220 -5.45 -3.81 -13.47
CA THR A 220 -6.68 -4.50 -13.10
C THR A 220 -6.41 -5.32 -11.85
N ILE A 221 -7.13 -5.03 -10.75
CA ILE A 221 -7.07 -5.84 -9.55
C ILE A 221 -7.84 -7.14 -9.83
N LEU A 222 -7.15 -8.28 -9.74
CA LEU A 222 -7.76 -9.60 -9.92
C LEU A 222 -8.24 -10.17 -8.59
N ALA A 223 -7.47 -9.96 -7.52
CA ALA A 223 -7.82 -10.36 -6.16
C ALA A 223 -7.22 -9.40 -5.13
N THR A 224 -7.91 -9.26 -4.01
CA THR A 224 -7.44 -8.54 -2.81
C THR A 224 -7.87 -9.32 -1.57
N THR A 225 -7.24 -9.05 -0.44
CA THR A 225 -7.76 -9.44 0.86
C THR A 225 -8.93 -8.55 1.27
N GLY A 226 -9.95 -9.16 1.87
CA GLY A 226 -11.09 -8.46 2.47
C GLY A 226 -11.05 -8.42 4.00
N ASP A 227 -10.11 -9.11 4.62
CA ASP A 227 -9.98 -9.23 6.07
C ASP A 227 -8.61 -8.75 6.56
N GLU A 228 -7.56 -9.55 6.39
CA GLU A 228 -6.23 -9.39 6.96
C GLU A 228 -5.17 -9.57 5.88
N SER A 229 -4.06 -8.85 5.97
CA SER A 229 -2.92 -9.05 5.08
C SER A 229 -2.11 -10.30 5.47
N VAL A 230 -1.40 -10.90 4.52
CA VAL A 230 -0.48 -12.00 4.80
C VAL A 230 0.63 -11.55 5.76
N GLY A 231 1.19 -10.35 5.60
CA GLY A 231 2.25 -9.87 6.50
C GLY A 231 1.77 -9.71 7.94
N ASN A 232 0.58 -9.14 8.17
CA ASN A 232 0.03 -9.03 9.52
C ASN A 232 -0.38 -10.40 10.08
N ALA A 233 -0.79 -11.35 9.22
CA ALA A 233 -1.05 -12.72 9.65
C ALA A 233 0.23 -13.40 10.17
N PHE A 234 1.35 -13.25 9.47
CA PHE A 234 2.66 -13.71 9.93
C PHE A 234 3.05 -13.07 11.27
N ASP A 235 2.93 -11.75 11.40
CA ASP A 235 3.26 -11.04 12.64
C ASP A 235 2.38 -11.50 13.82
N ARG A 236 1.07 -11.71 13.58
CA ARG A 236 0.14 -12.19 14.62
C ARG A 236 0.44 -13.61 15.04
N VAL A 237 0.74 -14.52 14.11
CA VAL A 237 1.10 -15.90 14.46
C VAL A 237 2.43 -15.95 15.19
N ALA A 238 3.41 -15.12 14.81
CA ALA A 238 4.68 -15.01 15.53
C ALA A 238 4.48 -14.63 17.00
N ARG A 239 3.60 -13.64 17.25
CA ARG A 239 3.21 -13.23 18.61
C ARG A 239 2.41 -14.30 19.35
N LEU A 240 1.52 -15.02 18.66
CA LEU A 240 0.76 -16.13 19.25
C LEU A 240 1.67 -17.27 19.71
N LEU A 241 2.76 -17.53 18.99
CA LEU A 241 3.74 -18.59 19.31
C LEU A 241 4.86 -18.12 20.24
N ASP A 242 4.80 -16.88 20.72
CA ASP A 242 5.80 -16.24 21.59
C ASP A 242 7.23 -16.36 21.00
N ILE A 243 7.34 -16.13 19.68
CA ILE A 243 8.63 -16.16 18.97
C ILE A 243 9.35 -14.83 19.23
N PRO A 244 10.61 -14.84 19.69
CA PRO A 244 11.37 -13.62 19.87
C PRO A 244 11.70 -12.97 18.52
N TRP A 245 11.58 -11.65 18.45
CA TRP A 245 12.05 -10.84 17.32
C TRP A 245 12.99 -9.73 17.82
N SER A 246 13.90 -9.30 16.96
CA SER A 246 14.87 -8.24 17.26
C SER A 246 14.54 -6.97 16.48
N ASN A 247 15.20 -5.85 16.80
CA ASN A 247 15.05 -4.61 16.02
C ASN A 247 15.52 -4.74 14.56
N GLU A 248 16.30 -5.78 14.25
CA GLU A 248 16.83 -6.04 12.91
C GLU A 248 15.86 -6.84 12.03
N HIS A 249 14.89 -7.55 12.63
CA HIS A 249 14.01 -8.46 11.92
C HIS A 249 12.55 -8.30 12.34
N SER A 250 11.64 -8.23 11.37
CA SER A 250 10.21 -8.20 11.65
C SER A 250 9.73 -9.53 12.26
N ALA A 251 8.62 -9.50 12.99
CA ALA A 251 8.05 -10.70 13.61
C ALA A 251 7.75 -11.79 12.57
N GLY A 252 7.26 -11.42 11.38
CA GLY A 252 7.08 -12.36 10.27
C GLY A 252 8.37 -12.99 9.74
N ALA A 253 9.48 -12.24 9.67
CA ALA A 253 10.78 -12.79 9.27
C ALA A 253 11.35 -13.73 10.35
N SER A 254 11.12 -13.44 11.63
CA SER A 254 11.44 -14.36 12.73
C SER A 254 10.63 -15.65 12.65
N LEU A 255 9.33 -15.57 12.31
CA LEU A 255 8.49 -16.77 12.14
C LEU A 255 9.02 -17.69 11.06
N GLU A 256 9.46 -17.13 9.93
CA GLU A 256 10.04 -17.89 8.83
C GLU A 256 11.28 -18.68 9.27
N ARG A 257 12.25 -18.01 9.90
CA ARG A 257 13.47 -18.68 10.38
C ARG A 257 13.17 -19.73 11.44
N PHE A 258 12.16 -19.48 12.25
CA PHE A 258 11.70 -20.43 13.24
C PHE A 258 11.07 -21.66 12.58
N ALA A 259 10.27 -21.46 11.53
CA ALA A 259 9.69 -22.54 10.73
C ALA A 259 10.72 -23.36 9.94
N GLU A 260 11.81 -22.76 9.44
CA GLU A 260 12.89 -23.46 8.74
C GLU A 260 13.59 -24.51 9.62
N GLN A 261 13.57 -24.35 10.93
CA GLN A 261 14.18 -25.26 11.90
C GLN A 261 13.26 -26.43 12.30
N ALA A 262 12.06 -26.55 11.71
CA ALA A 262 11.14 -27.63 12.01
C ALA A 262 11.68 -28.98 11.49
N SER A 263 11.77 -29.97 12.37
CA SER A 263 12.22 -31.33 12.05
C SER A 263 11.18 -32.15 11.27
N SER A 264 9.89 -31.87 11.48
CA SER A 264 8.78 -32.45 10.71
C SER A 264 7.55 -31.53 10.72
N SER A 265 6.77 -31.54 9.63
CA SER A 265 5.47 -30.85 9.58
C SER A 265 4.34 -31.86 9.80
N THR A 266 3.89 -32.04 11.03
CA THR A 266 2.83 -32.99 11.37
C THR A 266 1.46 -32.32 11.36
N VAL A 267 1.43 -31.01 11.62
CA VAL A 267 0.20 -30.22 11.64
C VAL A 267 -0.22 -29.88 10.21
N SER A 268 -1.52 -29.92 9.93
CA SER A 268 -2.05 -29.50 8.64
C SER A 268 -3.14 -28.45 8.84
N PHE A 269 -2.94 -27.28 8.24
CA PHE A 269 -3.94 -26.23 8.17
C PHE A 269 -4.49 -26.15 6.74
N SER A 270 -5.81 -26.06 6.63
CA SER A 270 -6.47 -25.93 5.33
C SER A 270 -6.12 -24.60 4.67
N ILE A 271 -5.90 -24.62 3.35
CA ILE A 271 -5.71 -23.41 2.56
C ILE A 271 -7.03 -22.62 2.56
N PRO A 272 -7.03 -21.34 2.97
CA PRO A 272 -8.28 -20.58 3.05
C PRO A 272 -8.83 -20.22 1.67
N SER A 273 -10.16 -20.16 1.55
CA SER A 273 -10.90 -19.76 0.34
C SER A 273 -10.50 -20.54 -0.93
N PRO A 274 -10.48 -21.88 -0.92
CA PRO A 274 -10.03 -22.67 -2.07
C PRO A 274 -10.85 -22.36 -3.33
N ALA A 275 -10.19 -22.38 -4.50
CA ALA A 275 -10.75 -22.13 -5.83
C ALA A 275 -11.35 -20.73 -6.09
N LYS A 276 -11.31 -19.80 -5.12
CA LYS A 276 -11.81 -18.42 -5.27
C LYS A 276 -10.67 -17.42 -5.43
N LEU A 277 -10.85 -16.39 -6.25
CA LEU A 277 -9.89 -15.28 -6.44
C LEU A 277 -10.04 -14.19 -5.37
N VAL A 278 -9.94 -14.60 -4.10
CA VAL A 278 -9.99 -13.71 -2.93
C VAL A 278 -8.97 -14.22 -1.92
N PHE A 279 -8.23 -13.30 -1.29
CA PHE A 279 -7.35 -13.63 -0.18
C PHE A 279 -8.09 -13.53 1.15
N SER A 280 -7.77 -14.43 2.07
CA SER A 280 -8.29 -14.37 3.45
C SER A 280 -7.36 -15.10 4.40
N TYR A 281 -6.94 -14.41 5.47
CA TYR A 281 -6.01 -14.95 6.47
C TYR A 281 -6.58 -14.98 7.89
N SER A 282 -7.70 -14.31 8.16
CA SER A 282 -8.30 -14.30 9.51
C SER A 282 -8.72 -15.70 9.98
N GLY A 283 -9.24 -16.53 9.07
CA GLY A 283 -9.59 -17.92 9.32
C GLY A 283 -8.38 -18.78 9.65
N LEU A 284 -7.25 -18.54 8.98
CA LEU A 284 -6.00 -19.27 9.22
C LEU A 284 -5.40 -18.92 10.59
N ILE A 285 -5.38 -17.63 10.97
CA ILE A 285 -4.97 -17.19 12.31
C ILE A 285 -5.86 -17.82 13.38
N SER A 286 -7.17 -17.86 13.13
CA SER A 286 -8.14 -18.48 14.04
C SER A 286 -7.92 -19.99 14.16
N ALA A 287 -7.61 -20.68 13.07
CA ALA A 287 -7.29 -22.11 13.08
C ALA A 287 -6.03 -22.40 13.91
N VAL A 288 -4.97 -21.60 13.78
CA VAL A 288 -3.77 -21.71 14.62
C VAL A 288 -4.12 -21.50 16.10
N ARG A 289 -4.86 -20.42 16.40
CA ARG A 289 -5.30 -20.14 17.78
C ARG A 289 -6.14 -21.28 18.37
N SER A 290 -7.09 -21.82 17.61
CA SER A 290 -7.91 -22.96 18.03
C SER A 290 -7.08 -24.23 18.21
N HIS A 291 -6.07 -24.44 17.40
CA HIS A 291 -5.16 -25.58 17.51
C HIS A 291 -4.35 -25.53 18.82
N ILE A 292 -3.83 -24.35 19.18
CA ILE A 292 -3.13 -24.13 20.47
C ILE A 292 -4.10 -24.36 21.64
N LEU A 293 -5.32 -23.81 21.58
CA LEU A 293 -6.31 -23.98 22.65
C LEU A 293 -6.74 -25.44 22.87
N LYS A 294 -6.87 -26.23 21.80
CA LYS A 294 -7.21 -27.65 21.90
C LYS A 294 -6.14 -28.47 22.63
N ARG A 295 -4.88 -28.02 22.61
CA ARG A 295 -3.77 -28.61 23.36
C ARG A 295 -3.69 -28.12 24.82
N SER A 296 -4.40 -27.05 25.17
CA SER A 296 -4.37 -26.54 26.54
C SER A 296 -5.01 -27.53 27.51
N ASP A 297 -4.41 -27.70 28.69
CA ASP A 297 -4.97 -28.55 29.74
C ASP A 297 -6.34 -28.00 30.19
N PRO A 298 -7.43 -28.79 30.11
CA PRO A 298 -8.73 -28.39 30.63
C PRO A 298 -8.69 -27.96 32.10
N LYS A 299 -7.80 -28.54 32.91
CA LYS A 299 -7.66 -28.26 34.35
C LYS A 299 -6.78 -27.05 34.66
N MET A 300 -6.19 -26.41 33.64
CA MET A 300 -5.33 -25.26 33.86
C MET A 300 -6.07 -24.10 34.54
N VAL A 301 -5.56 -23.69 35.70
CA VAL A 301 -6.07 -22.52 36.42
C VAL A 301 -5.42 -21.27 35.86
N VAL A 302 -6.21 -20.40 35.24
CA VAL A 302 -5.77 -19.13 34.67
C VAL A 302 -6.24 -18.02 35.59
N LYS A 303 -5.30 -17.28 36.16
CA LYS A 303 -5.63 -16.08 36.94
C LYS A 303 -5.86 -14.92 35.98
N LEU A 304 -6.94 -14.18 36.18
CA LEU A 304 -7.17 -12.94 35.44
C LEU A 304 -6.09 -11.93 35.86
N PRO A 305 -5.43 -11.24 34.91
CA PRO A 305 -4.59 -10.10 35.26
C PRO A 305 -5.44 -9.02 35.94
N ASP A 306 -4.86 -8.27 36.87
CA ASP A 306 -5.52 -7.10 37.45
C ASP A 306 -5.77 -6.07 36.32
N LEU A 307 -7.01 -6.04 35.83
CA LEU A 307 -7.39 -5.15 34.74
C LEU A 307 -7.46 -3.72 35.30
N PRO A 308 -6.68 -2.76 34.74
CA PRO A 308 -6.80 -1.38 35.19
C PRO A 308 -8.23 -0.89 34.88
N PRO A 309 -8.90 -0.21 35.82
CA PRO A 309 -10.25 0.31 35.63
C PRO A 309 -10.20 1.51 34.69
N ASN A 310 -10.01 1.27 33.38
CA ASN A 310 -9.87 2.36 32.44
C ASN A 310 -11.25 2.72 31.86
N SER A 311 -11.91 3.68 32.52
CA SER A 311 -13.21 4.25 32.13
C SER A 311 -13.20 4.99 30.77
N SER A 312 -12.02 5.20 30.19
CA SER A 312 -11.81 5.87 28.90
C SER A 312 -11.88 4.93 27.68
N MET A 313 -11.85 3.60 27.87
CA MET A 313 -11.92 2.63 26.78
C MET A 313 -13.37 2.41 26.32
N LYS A 314 -13.69 2.76 25.07
CA LYS A 314 -15.02 2.51 24.45
C LYS A 314 -15.41 1.03 24.39
N HIS A 315 -14.42 0.12 24.40
CA HIS A 315 -14.61 -1.33 24.45
C HIS A 315 -13.55 -1.93 25.39
N PRO A 316 -13.77 -1.93 26.72
CA PRO A 316 -12.85 -2.56 27.63
C PRO A 316 -12.75 -4.07 27.29
N PRO A 317 -11.56 -4.67 27.36
CA PRO A 317 -11.43 -6.10 27.15
C PRO A 317 -12.28 -6.83 28.19
N THR A 318 -13.16 -7.71 27.74
CA THR A 318 -13.98 -8.49 28.66
C THR A 318 -13.07 -9.45 29.44
N PRO A 319 -13.37 -9.72 30.72
CA PRO A 319 -12.62 -10.69 31.52
C PRO A 319 -12.42 -12.03 30.79
N GLU A 320 -13.45 -12.50 30.10
CA GLU A 320 -13.40 -13.72 29.27
C GLU A 320 -12.34 -13.67 28.16
N ARG A 321 -12.18 -12.53 27.47
CA ARG A 321 -11.19 -12.39 26.40
C ARG A 321 -9.77 -12.44 26.94
N GLU A 322 -9.54 -11.82 28.10
CA GLU A 322 -8.22 -11.82 28.74
C GLU A 322 -7.90 -13.19 29.36
N LEU A 323 -8.89 -13.89 29.92
CA LEU A 323 -8.71 -15.30 30.33
C LEU A 323 -8.26 -16.17 29.16
N VAL A 324 -8.89 -16.03 27.98
CA VAL A 324 -8.49 -16.79 26.80
C VAL A 324 -7.09 -16.40 26.31
N ARG A 325 -6.72 -15.12 26.40
CA ARG A 325 -5.38 -14.65 26.05
C ARG A 325 -4.32 -15.23 27.00
N GLU A 326 -4.54 -15.15 28.31
CA GLU A 326 -3.60 -15.71 29.29
C GLU A 326 -3.54 -17.25 29.20
N ARG A 327 -4.67 -17.92 28.97
CA ARG A 327 -4.70 -19.35 28.67
C ARG A 327 -3.81 -19.70 27.48
N LEU A 328 -3.92 -18.96 26.37
CA LEU A 328 -3.07 -19.14 25.20
C LEU A 328 -1.58 -18.96 25.55
N ARG A 329 -1.24 -17.87 26.24
CA ARG A 329 0.14 -17.56 26.62
C ARG A 329 0.75 -18.67 27.48
N LEU A 330 0.05 -19.12 28.52
CA LEU A 330 0.52 -20.20 29.40
C LEU A 330 0.66 -21.53 28.65
N THR A 331 -0.28 -21.82 27.75
CA THR A 331 -0.21 -23.03 26.91
C THR A 331 1.06 -23.00 26.06
N VAL A 332 1.30 -21.90 25.35
CA VAL A 332 2.47 -21.74 24.46
C VAL A 332 3.79 -21.78 25.25
N ALA A 333 3.81 -21.25 26.47
CA ALA A 333 4.98 -21.33 27.36
C ALA A 333 5.30 -22.77 27.80
N GLN A 334 4.30 -23.65 27.88
CA GLN A 334 4.48 -25.07 28.21
C GLN A 334 4.84 -25.93 26.98
N MET A 335 4.66 -25.42 25.76
CA MET A 335 4.97 -26.15 24.53
C MET A 335 6.47 -26.26 24.28
N SER A 336 6.91 -27.40 23.77
CA SER A 336 8.28 -27.58 23.30
C SER A 336 8.60 -26.64 22.13
N LEU A 337 9.89 -26.37 21.91
CA LEU A 337 10.31 -25.56 20.76
C LEU A 337 9.91 -26.22 19.44
N ASP A 338 10.04 -27.55 19.33
CA ASP A 338 9.77 -28.27 18.10
C ASP A 338 8.28 -28.28 17.73
N GLU A 339 7.38 -28.38 18.71
CA GLU A 339 5.94 -28.24 18.47
C GLU A 339 5.57 -26.84 17.96
N ARG A 340 6.18 -25.80 18.54
CA ARG A 340 5.95 -24.42 18.08
C ARG A 340 6.49 -24.24 16.66
N ARG A 341 7.64 -24.82 16.34
CA ARG A 341 8.24 -24.80 14.99
C ARG A 341 7.36 -25.53 13.97
N ASP A 342 6.79 -26.69 14.33
CA ASP A 342 5.86 -27.44 13.48
C ASP A 342 4.61 -26.58 13.15
N ILE A 343 4.02 -25.93 14.16
CA ILE A 343 2.88 -25.02 13.93
C ILE A 343 3.26 -23.86 13.02
N ALA A 344 4.42 -23.24 13.23
CA ALA A 344 4.91 -22.13 12.40
C ALA A 344 5.11 -22.57 10.94
N ALA A 345 5.78 -23.72 10.72
CA ALA A 345 6.00 -24.29 9.39
C ALA A 345 4.70 -24.65 8.69
N SER A 346 3.76 -25.25 9.42
CA SER A 346 2.45 -25.64 8.90
C SER A 346 1.59 -24.41 8.55
N PHE A 347 1.65 -23.35 9.36
CA PHE A 347 1.02 -22.07 9.05
C PHE A 347 1.62 -21.43 7.79
N GLN A 348 2.95 -21.36 7.71
CA GLN A 348 3.66 -20.77 6.57
C GLN A 348 3.32 -21.51 5.27
N LYS A 349 3.29 -22.84 5.31
CA LYS A 349 2.88 -23.69 4.17
C LYS A 349 1.45 -23.38 3.70
N ALA A 350 0.49 -23.24 4.62
CA ALA A 350 -0.90 -22.92 4.26
C ALA A 350 -1.05 -21.48 3.73
N ALA A 351 -0.36 -20.52 4.36
CA ALA A 351 -0.42 -19.11 3.97
C ALA A 351 0.20 -18.88 2.58
N ILE A 352 1.36 -19.48 2.30
CA ILE A 352 2.04 -19.39 1.01
C ILE A 352 1.32 -20.25 -0.04
N GLY A 353 0.79 -21.42 0.35
CA GLY A 353 -0.06 -22.23 -0.53
C GLY A 353 -1.26 -21.45 -1.07
N GLN A 354 -1.88 -20.59 -0.25
CA GLN A 354 -2.94 -19.70 -0.72
C GLN A 354 -2.43 -18.70 -1.78
N LEU A 355 -1.26 -18.08 -1.56
CA LEU A 355 -0.65 -17.15 -2.53
C LEU A 355 -0.41 -17.83 -3.87
N GLU A 356 0.18 -19.03 -3.87
CA GLU A 356 0.43 -19.81 -5.08
C GLU A 356 -0.87 -20.21 -5.80
N GLU A 357 -1.86 -20.68 -5.06
CA GLU A 357 -3.15 -21.05 -5.63
C GLU A 357 -3.82 -19.84 -6.30
N LYS A 358 -3.79 -18.67 -5.66
CA LYS A 358 -4.40 -17.45 -6.21
C LYS A 358 -3.64 -16.93 -7.41
N LEU A 359 -2.32 -17.06 -7.40
CA LEU A 359 -1.48 -16.70 -8.53
C LEU A 359 -1.82 -17.57 -9.76
N LYS A 360 -1.96 -18.89 -9.58
CA LYS A 360 -2.41 -19.81 -10.64
C LYS A 360 -3.81 -19.48 -11.15
N LEU A 361 -4.75 -19.18 -10.25
CA LEU A 361 -6.10 -18.76 -10.65
C LEU A 361 -6.10 -17.41 -11.38
N GLY A 362 -5.25 -16.48 -10.96
CA GLY A 362 -5.06 -15.19 -11.60
C GLY A 362 -4.50 -15.33 -13.02
N LEU A 363 -3.49 -16.17 -13.23
CA LEU A 363 -2.98 -16.51 -14.57
C LEU A 363 -4.09 -17.06 -15.47
N LYS A 364 -4.88 -18.02 -14.96
CA LYS A 364 -6.06 -18.55 -15.69
C LYS A 364 -7.10 -17.46 -16.00
N GLN A 365 -7.29 -16.49 -15.10
CA GLN A 365 -8.18 -15.36 -15.35
C GLN A 365 -7.62 -14.39 -16.40
N CYS A 366 -6.31 -14.12 -16.41
CA CYS A 366 -5.66 -13.33 -17.44
C CYS A 366 -5.89 -13.94 -18.83
N VAL A 367 -5.67 -15.25 -18.97
CA VAL A 367 -5.91 -15.98 -20.22
C VAL A 367 -7.37 -15.84 -20.67
N ARG A 368 -8.33 -15.98 -19.75
CA ARG A 368 -9.77 -15.75 -20.06
C ARG A 368 -10.08 -14.32 -20.48
N LEU A 369 -9.30 -13.33 -20.03
CA LEU A 369 -9.40 -11.94 -20.43
C LEU A 369 -8.65 -11.64 -21.74
N GLY A 370 -8.11 -12.66 -22.42
CA GLY A 370 -7.33 -12.49 -23.65
C GLY A 370 -5.93 -11.91 -23.43
N VAL A 371 -5.40 -11.98 -22.21
CA VAL A 371 -4.09 -11.43 -21.86
C VAL A 371 -3.18 -12.52 -21.34
N ASN A 372 -2.01 -12.70 -21.96
CA ASN A 372 -1.01 -13.63 -21.48
C ASN A 372 0.16 -12.86 -20.83
N PRO A 373 0.25 -12.80 -19.49
CA PRO A 373 1.32 -12.07 -18.84
C PRO A 373 2.67 -12.77 -19.07
N GLY A 374 3.66 -12.05 -19.60
CA GLY A 374 4.99 -12.60 -19.90
C GLY A 374 5.88 -12.79 -18.67
N SER A 375 5.53 -12.14 -17.56
CA SER A 375 6.26 -12.23 -16.29
C SER A 375 5.35 -12.07 -15.07
N ILE A 376 5.87 -12.51 -13.92
CA ILE A 376 5.25 -12.32 -12.61
C ILE A 376 6.19 -11.48 -11.75
N VAL A 377 5.68 -10.45 -11.12
CA VAL A 377 6.40 -9.58 -10.18
C VAL A 377 5.85 -9.82 -8.79
N VAL A 378 6.67 -10.29 -7.86
CA VAL A 378 6.33 -10.41 -6.45
C VAL A 378 7.02 -9.28 -5.69
N SER A 379 6.24 -8.43 -5.02
CA SER A 379 6.79 -7.27 -4.32
C SER A 379 6.26 -7.11 -2.90
N GLY A 380 7.00 -6.37 -2.09
CA GLY A 380 6.67 -6.07 -0.69
C GLY A 380 7.53 -6.84 0.32
N GLY A 381 7.34 -6.55 1.61
CA GLY A 381 8.19 -7.10 2.68
C GLY A 381 8.09 -8.62 2.84
N VAL A 382 6.96 -9.24 2.52
CA VAL A 382 6.80 -10.71 2.62
C VAL A 382 7.41 -11.40 1.40
N ALA A 383 7.68 -10.67 0.31
CA ALA A 383 8.33 -11.23 -0.85
C ALA A 383 9.77 -11.70 -0.55
N SER A 384 10.42 -11.17 0.50
CA SER A 384 11.77 -11.59 0.90
C SER A 384 11.81 -13.01 1.49
N ASN A 385 10.65 -13.59 1.79
CA ASN A 385 10.53 -14.92 2.37
C ASN A 385 11.12 -16.00 1.44
N SER A 386 12.11 -16.73 1.95
CA SER A 386 12.85 -17.80 1.29
C SER A 386 11.93 -18.93 0.82
N TYR A 387 10.93 -19.29 1.62
CA TYR A 387 9.96 -20.34 1.29
C TYR A 387 9.07 -19.92 0.11
N LEU A 388 8.59 -18.69 0.10
CA LEU A 388 7.83 -18.14 -1.03
C LEU A 388 8.67 -18.06 -2.30
N ARG A 389 9.98 -17.84 -2.18
CA ARG A 389 10.91 -17.78 -3.32
C ARG A 389 11.31 -19.16 -3.84
N SER A 390 11.48 -20.12 -2.94
CA SER A 390 11.89 -21.49 -3.25
C SER A 390 10.73 -22.38 -3.66
N SER A 391 9.49 -21.99 -3.34
CA SER A 391 8.32 -22.74 -3.79
C SER A 391 8.19 -22.63 -5.32
N GLY A 392 8.64 -23.69 -6.00
CA GLY A 392 8.78 -23.77 -7.45
C GLY A 392 7.49 -23.64 -8.27
N ASN A 393 6.38 -23.25 -7.64
CA ASN A 393 5.05 -23.11 -8.22
C ASN A 393 4.58 -21.66 -8.41
N VAL A 394 5.35 -20.67 -7.94
CA VAL A 394 4.99 -19.25 -8.12
C VAL A 394 4.99 -18.88 -9.61
N GLY A 395 5.88 -19.49 -10.42
CA GLY A 395 6.03 -19.15 -11.84
C GLY A 395 5.20 -19.99 -12.81
N GLY A 396 4.94 -21.27 -12.53
CA GLY A 396 4.37 -22.18 -13.54
C GLY A 396 5.16 -22.21 -14.86
N GLY A 397 6.47 -21.93 -14.83
CA GLY A 397 7.34 -21.75 -16.00
C GLY A 397 7.47 -20.30 -16.50
N ILE A 398 6.74 -19.35 -15.94
CA ILE A 398 6.83 -17.91 -16.23
C ILE A 398 7.95 -17.28 -15.38
N ARG A 399 8.69 -16.33 -15.97
CA ARG A 399 9.77 -15.61 -15.28
C ARG A 399 9.22 -14.81 -14.08
N CYS A 400 9.78 -15.06 -12.90
CA CYS A 400 9.44 -14.35 -11.67
C CYS A 400 10.50 -13.30 -11.31
N TYR A 401 10.04 -12.09 -10.97
CA TYR A 401 10.84 -10.99 -10.47
C TYR A 401 10.47 -10.74 -9.01
N PHE A 402 11.46 -10.63 -8.13
CA PHE A 402 11.24 -10.33 -6.73
C PHE A 402 11.81 -8.95 -6.39
N SER A 403 10.99 -8.06 -5.82
CA SER A 403 11.41 -6.70 -5.44
C SER A 403 11.01 -6.40 -4.00
N PHE A 404 12.00 -6.12 -3.14
CA PHE A 404 11.79 -5.86 -1.72
C PHE A 404 12.08 -4.39 -1.41
N SER A 405 11.12 -3.69 -0.83
CA SER A 405 11.39 -2.42 -0.16
C SER A 405 11.64 -2.72 1.31
N ALA A 406 12.90 -2.90 1.69
CA ALA A 406 13.28 -2.63 3.07
C ALA A 406 13.18 -1.11 3.27
N ALA A 407 12.90 -0.65 4.49
CA ALA A 407 13.18 0.74 4.86
C ALA A 407 14.64 1.09 4.44
N PRO A 408 15.00 2.38 4.25
CA PRO A 408 16.19 2.81 3.50
C PRO A 408 17.57 2.44 4.07
N SER A 409 17.69 1.46 4.95
CA SER A 409 18.93 1.11 5.64
C SER A 409 19.62 -0.18 5.17
N LEU A 410 19.04 -1.02 4.31
CA LEU A 410 19.70 -2.29 3.89
C LEU A 410 19.44 -2.65 2.42
N HIS A 411 20.04 -1.87 1.50
CA HIS A 411 20.33 -2.38 0.16
C HIS A 411 21.62 -3.23 0.22
N ARG A 412 21.47 -4.54 0.47
CA ARG A 412 22.43 -5.53 -0.05
C ARG A 412 21.69 -6.41 -1.05
N GLN A 413 22.04 -6.25 -2.32
CA GLN A 413 21.75 -7.25 -3.34
C GLN A 413 22.39 -8.57 -2.88
N VAL A 414 21.59 -9.62 -2.74
CA VAL A 414 22.11 -10.99 -2.68
C VAL A 414 22.25 -11.44 -4.13
N ASP A 415 23.49 -11.55 -4.57
CA ASP A 415 23.90 -12.01 -5.89
C ASP A 415 23.56 -13.51 -6.04
N PRO A 416 22.83 -13.96 -7.08
CA PRO A 416 22.41 -15.35 -7.22
C PRO A 416 23.55 -16.36 -7.49
N ASN A 417 24.82 -15.92 -7.59
CA ASN A 417 25.97 -16.78 -7.88
C ASN A 417 26.84 -17.16 -6.67
N GLN A 418 26.48 -16.80 -5.44
CA GLN A 418 27.30 -17.14 -4.26
C GLN A 418 26.81 -18.41 -3.55
N SER A 419 26.77 -19.51 -4.30
CA SER A 419 26.78 -20.87 -3.73
C SER A 419 27.84 -21.69 -4.45
N MET A 420 29.10 -21.57 -3.98
CA MET A 420 30.19 -22.56 -4.08
C MET A 420 31.51 -21.95 -3.58
N ARG A 421 32.12 -22.63 -2.58
CA ARG A 421 33.38 -22.39 -1.82
C ARG A 421 33.04 -22.14 -0.34
N LYS A 422 32.92 -23.13 0.56
CA LYS A 422 33.92 -24.14 1.02
C LYS A 422 35.31 -23.54 1.20
N LEU A 423 35.55 -22.95 2.38
CA LEU A 423 36.46 -23.44 3.42
C LEU A 423 36.15 -22.72 4.74
#